data_AF-W2NLP7-F1
#
_entry.id   AF-W2NLP7-F1
#
_cell.length_a   1.000
_cell.length_b   1.000
_cell.length_c   1.000
_cell.angle_alpha   90.00
_cell.angle_beta   90.00
_cell.angle_gamma   90.00
#
_symmetry.space_group_name_H-M   'P 1'
#
loop_
_entity.id
_entity.type
_entity.pdbx_description
1 polymer ?
#
loop_
_entity_poly.entity_id
_entity_poly.type
_entity_poly.pdbx_seq_one_letter_code
_entity_poly.pdbx_strand_id
1 'polypeptide(L)'
;MLKLLLVASSIIYTSTTTTNHHIEQSAGVTSEAAQGIQATYLAPFATNAPSEALFQRKDGLAALAPIINVDSDLLTKPIPTNKWWGNLIHTTTEDIDTVANPAWSNPYALKLPKEAPFGIQACYSYTYRQMAGEENGVVRYYLHEFHNDVTLSANEFGSTKPDYEVYSFGELGVSVRTC
;
A
#
# COMPACT_ATOMS: atom_id res chain seq x y z
N MET A 1 1.25 -18.85 -13.66
CA MET A 1 1.17 -18.20 -12.33
C MET A 1 2.27 -17.15 -12.26
N LEU A 2 1.93 -15.88 -12.51
CA LEU A 2 2.89 -14.77 -12.54
C LEU A 2 2.92 -14.11 -11.15
N LYS A 3 3.99 -14.33 -10.36
CA LYS A 3 4.22 -13.63 -9.09
C LYS A 3 4.95 -12.32 -9.40
N LEU A 4 4.24 -11.19 -9.38
CA LEU A 4 4.86 -9.88 -9.45
C LEU A 4 5.19 -9.43 -8.02
N LEU A 5 6.48 -9.40 -7.67
CA LEU A 5 6.98 -8.86 -6.41
C LEU A 5 7.34 -7.39 -6.66
N LEU A 6 6.55 -6.44 -6.13
CA LEU A 6 6.97 -5.04 -6.10
C LEU A 6 8.05 -4.90 -5.02
N VAL A 7 9.32 -4.92 -5.44
CA VAL A 7 10.46 -4.65 -4.57
C VAL A 7 10.74 -3.16 -4.62
N ALA A 8 10.41 -2.44 -3.55
CA ALA A 8 11.08 -1.17 -3.27
C ALA A 8 12.56 -1.46 -3.03
N SER A 9 13.45 -0.70 -3.69
CA SER A 9 14.90 -0.87 -3.70
C SER A 9 15.44 -1.37 -2.37
N SER A 10 15.82 -2.64 -2.34
CA SER A 10 16.46 -3.23 -1.17
C SER A 10 17.90 -2.73 -1.11
N ILE A 11 18.26 -2.01 -0.06
CA ILE A 11 19.66 -1.82 0.30
C ILE A 11 20.17 -3.19 0.75
N ILE A 12 20.90 -3.87 -0.13
CA ILE A 12 21.64 -5.08 0.22
C ILE A 12 22.80 -4.64 1.10
N TYR A 13 22.73 -4.92 2.40
CA TYR A 13 23.91 -4.85 3.27
C TYR A 13 24.73 -6.11 3.06
N THR A 14 25.64 -6.09 2.08
CA THR A 14 26.67 -7.12 1.95
C THR A 14 27.81 -6.78 2.90
N SER A 15 28.01 -7.58 3.94
CA SER A 15 29.17 -7.42 4.83
C SER A 15 30.43 -7.93 4.13
N THR A 16 31.10 -7.07 3.36
CA THR A 16 32.47 -7.35 2.89
C THR A 16 33.46 -6.99 3.98
N THR A 17 34.19 -8.00 4.45
CA THR A 17 35.35 -7.83 5.34
C THR A 17 36.55 -7.46 4.47
N THR A 18 37.00 -6.20 4.53
CA THR A 18 38.29 -5.80 3.96
C THR A 18 39.08 -5.01 5.00
N THR A 19 40.29 -5.47 5.22
CA THR A 19 41.25 -5.03 6.23
C THR A 19 41.82 -3.64 5.94
N ASN A 20 41.92 -2.83 6.99
CA ASN A 20 42.81 -1.70 7.25
C ASN A 20 43.06 -0.63 6.16
N HIS A 21 42.54 0.58 6.39
CA HIS A 21 43.39 1.77 6.44
C HIS A 21 42.76 2.85 7.36
N HIS A 22 43.64 3.46 8.15
CA HIS A 22 43.40 4.34 9.28
C HIS A 22 42.80 5.69 8.83
N ILE A 23 41.60 6.04 9.30
CA ILE A 23 41.09 7.42 9.38
C ILE A 23 40.49 7.61 10.77
N GLU A 24 40.76 8.79 11.33
CA GLU A 24 40.73 9.19 12.74
C GLU A 24 39.38 8.97 13.45
N GLN A 25 39.49 8.61 14.73
CA GLN A 25 38.39 8.39 15.66
C GLN A 25 37.52 9.64 15.81
N SER A 26 36.27 9.55 15.33
CA SER A 26 35.12 10.16 16.01
C SER A 26 34.38 9.03 16.72
N ALA A 27 34.24 9.15 18.04
CA ALA A 27 33.71 8.11 18.92
C ALA A 27 32.34 7.60 18.42
N GLY A 28 32.31 6.36 17.96
CA GLY A 28 31.07 5.68 17.59
C GLY A 28 30.18 5.50 18.82
N VAL A 29 28.93 5.98 18.70
CA VAL A 29 27.85 5.55 19.58
C VAL A 29 27.64 4.06 19.36
N THR A 30 27.80 3.31 20.44
CA THR A 30 27.76 1.84 20.51
C THR A 30 26.48 1.25 19.91
N SER A 31 26.63 0.19 19.13
CA SER A 31 25.56 -0.55 18.42
C SER A 31 24.50 -1.17 19.33
N GLU A 32 24.76 -1.30 20.64
CA GLU A 32 23.81 -1.84 21.62
C GLU A 32 22.76 -0.80 22.07
N ALA A 33 23.14 0.48 22.14
CA ALA A 33 22.22 1.56 22.53
C ALA A 33 21.18 1.85 21.44
N ALA A 34 21.59 1.80 20.16
CA ALA A 34 20.68 1.95 19.02
C ALA A 34 19.67 0.79 18.93
N GLN A 35 20.10 -0.44 19.23
CA GLN A 35 19.23 -1.62 19.28
C GLN A 35 18.25 -1.57 20.47
N GLY A 36 18.72 -1.12 21.64
CA GLY A 36 17.88 -0.92 22.82
C GLY A 36 16.79 0.14 22.63
N ILE A 37 17.11 1.26 21.97
CA ILE A 37 16.14 2.33 21.68
C ILE A 37 15.09 1.85 20.67
N GLN A 38 15.48 1.13 19.62
CA GLN A 38 14.51 0.55 18.67
C GLN A 38 13.58 -0.48 19.31
N ALA A 39 14.11 -1.34 20.19
CA ALA A 39 13.31 -2.32 20.92
C ALA A 39 12.26 -1.66 21.82
N THR A 40 12.56 -0.50 22.41
CA THR A 40 11.58 0.26 23.21
C THR A 40 10.57 1.03 22.38
N TYR A 41 10.94 1.54 21.20
CA TYR A 41 10.05 2.37 20.37
C TYR A 41 8.92 1.56 19.72
N LEU A 42 9.21 0.33 19.30
CA LEU A 42 8.21 -0.59 18.72
C LEU A 42 7.55 -1.49 19.78
N ALA A 43 7.87 -1.31 21.07
CA ALA A 43 7.25 -2.09 22.13
C ALA A 43 5.76 -1.73 22.27
N PRO A 44 4.89 -2.71 22.58
CA PRO A 44 3.50 -2.42 22.87
C PRO A 44 3.39 -1.53 24.11
N PHE A 45 2.59 -0.47 24.02
CA PHE A 45 2.28 0.37 25.18
C PHE A 45 1.57 -0.45 26.29
N ALA A 46 0.66 -1.34 25.89
CA ALA A 46 -0.01 -2.32 26.75
C ALA A 46 -0.50 -3.52 25.92
N THR A 47 -0.71 -4.67 26.56
CA THR A 47 -1.25 -5.90 25.92
C THR A 47 -2.64 -6.28 26.45
N ASN A 48 -3.16 -5.54 27.42
CA ASN A 48 -4.51 -5.76 27.96
C ASN A 48 -5.55 -5.41 26.89
N ALA A 49 -6.61 -6.21 26.81
CA ALA A 49 -7.74 -5.90 25.94
C ALA A 49 -8.44 -4.59 26.39
N PRO A 50 -9.06 -3.83 25.47
CA PRO A 50 -9.90 -2.68 25.82
C PRO A 50 -11.04 -3.09 26.76
N SER A 51 -11.49 -2.15 27.60
CA SER A 51 -12.63 -2.40 28.51
C SER A 51 -13.93 -2.59 27.72
N GLU A 52 -14.50 -3.78 27.75
CA GLU A 52 -15.79 -4.10 27.12
C GLU A 52 -16.98 -3.33 27.75
N ALA A 53 -16.81 -2.82 28.99
CA ALA A 53 -17.81 -1.98 29.64
C ALA A 53 -17.85 -0.56 29.05
N LEU A 54 -16.72 -0.07 28.54
CA LEU A 54 -16.60 1.25 27.91
C LEU A 54 -16.72 1.17 26.37
N PHE A 55 -16.21 0.09 25.78
CA PHE A 55 -16.14 -0.11 24.34
C PHE A 55 -16.77 -1.45 23.96
N GLN A 56 -18.07 -1.42 23.67
CA GLN A 56 -18.77 -2.61 23.23
C GLN A 56 -18.31 -3.01 21.82
N ARG A 57 -17.92 -4.27 21.63
CA ARG A 57 -17.63 -4.81 20.29
C ARG A 57 -18.85 -4.75 19.38
N LYS A 58 -18.63 -4.31 18.14
CA LYS A 58 -19.61 -4.29 17.05
C LYS A 58 -18.94 -4.79 15.79
N ASP A 59 -19.69 -5.52 14.96
CA ASP A 59 -19.22 -6.08 13.69
C ASP A 59 -19.93 -5.43 12.48
N GLY A 60 -20.21 -4.13 12.59
CA GLY A 60 -21.01 -3.40 11.60
C GLY A 60 -20.19 -2.67 10.53
N LEU A 61 -18.86 -2.63 10.65
CA LEU A 61 -18.03 -1.78 9.78
C LEU A 61 -18.08 -2.21 8.32
N ALA A 62 -18.15 -3.52 8.05
CA ALA A 62 -18.24 -4.06 6.70
C ALA A 62 -19.52 -3.63 5.94
N ALA A 63 -20.56 -3.16 6.65
CA ALA A 63 -21.76 -2.62 6.01
C ALA A 63 -21.54 -1.20 5.44
N LEU A 64 -20.56 -0.46 5.98
CA LEU A 64 -20.22 0.90 5.54
C LEU A 64 -19.00 0.92 4.62
N ALA A 65 -18.03 0.05 4.88
CA ALA A 65 -16.82 -0.12 4.10
C ALA A 65 -16.59 -1.61 3.83
N PRO A 66 -17.33 -2.21 2.87
CA PRO A 66 -17.12 -3.59 2.46
C PRO A 66 -15.64 -3.92 2.24
N ILE A 67 -15.23 -5.09 2.71
CA ILE A 67 -13.90 -5.65 2.43
C ILE A 67 -13.98 -6.36 1.07
N ILE A 68 -13.11 -5.98 0.15
CA ILE A 68 -13.02 -6.52 -1.21
C ILE A 68 -11.60 -6.96 -1.51
N ASN A 69 -11.41 -7.85 -2.48
CA ASN A 69 -10.10 -8.26 -2.98
C ASN A 69 -9.09 -8.64 -1.88
N VAL A 70 -9.51 -9.26 -0.78
CA VAL A 70 -8.62 -9.73 0.31
C VAL A 70 -8.68 -11.24 0.37
N ASP A 71 -7.51 -11.88 0.38
CA ASP A 71 -7.38 -13.31 0.59
C ASP A 71 -8.04 -13.73 1.93
N SER A 72 -8.81 -14.81 1.91
CA SER A 72 -9.59 -15.27 3.06
C SER A 72 -8.73 -15.52 4.31
N ASP A 73 -7.47 -15.93 4.14
CA ASP A 73 -6.57 -16.19 5.28
C ASP A 73 -6.23 -14.90 6.04
N LEU A 74 -6.27 -13.74 5.36
CA LEU A 74 -6.05 -12.44 5.98
C LEU A 74 -7.26 -11.91 6.75
N LEU A 75 -8.48 -12.39 6.45
CA LEU A 75 -9.70 -11.97 7.15
C LEU A 75 -9.74 -12.42 8.62
N THR A 76 -8.85 -13.34 9.02
CA THR A 76 -8.67 -13.74 10.42
C THR A 76 -7.81 -12.75 11.23
N LYS A 77 -7.24 -11.73 10.57
CA LYS A 77 -6.33 -10.73 11.15
C LYS A 77 -6.97 -9.33 11.05
N PRO A 78 -6.52 -8.38 11.88
CA PRO A 78 -6.93 -6.99 11.72
C PRO A 78 -6.58 -6.47 10.32
N ILE A 79 -7.60 -6.04 9.58
CA ILE A 79 -7.44 -5.42 8.25
C ILE A 79 -7.17 -3.92 8.45
N PRO A 80 -6.13 -3.36 7.82
CA PRO A 80 -5.80 -1.95 8.00
C PRO A 80 -6.78 -1.03 7.27
N THR A 81 -7.25 0.01 7.95
CA THR A 81 -8.28 0.92 7.42
C THR A 81 -7.75 2.23 6.82
N ASN A 82 -6.50 2.60 7.11
CA ASN A 82 -5.92 3.90 6.75
C ASN A 82 -4.56 3.80 6.02
N LYS A 83 -4.34 2.72 5.28
CA LYS A 83 -3.14 2.57 4.43
C LYS A 83 -3.35 3.28 3.09
N TRP A 84 -2.28 3.78 2.49
CA TRP A 84 -2.32 4.50 1.20
C TRP A 84 -2.88 3.65 0.05
N TRP A 85 -2.84 2.32 0.19
CA TRP A 85 -3.41 1.33 -0.73
C TRP A 85 -4.80 0.83 -0.30
N GLY A 86 -5.45 1.43 0.69
CA GLY A 86 -6.74 0.99 1.23
C GLY A 86 -7.85 0.87 0.18
N ASN A 87 -7.79 1.68 -0.88
CA ASN A 87 -8.69 1.60 -2.04
C ASN A 87 -8.67 0.26 -2.77
N LEU A 88 -7.64 -0.56 -2.58
CA LEU A 88 -7.58 -1.91 -3.16
C LEU A 88 -8.43 -2.91 -2.38
N ILE A 89 -8.68 -2.66 -1.09
CA ILE A 89 -9.31 -3.60 -0.17
C ILE A 89 -10.64 -3.12 0.42
N HIS A 90 -10.97 -1.84 0.25
CA HIS A 90 -12.21 -1.25 0.70
C HIS A 90 -12.83 -0.39 -0.39
N THR A 91 -14.15 -0.34 -0.38
CA THR A 91 -14.98 0.47 -1.28
C THR A 91 -16.28 0.85 -0.56
N THR A 92 -17.14 1.63 -1.21
CA THR A 92 -18.53 1.81 -0.78
C THR A 92 -19.41 0.69 -1.35
N THR A 93 -20.58 0.49 -0.76
CA THR A 93 -21.57 -0.47 -1.25
C THR A 93 -22.06 -0.09 -2.65
N GLU A 94 -22.21 1.20 -2.94
CA GLU A 94 -22.61 1.71 -4.25
C GLU A 94 -21.58 1.43 -5.36
N ASP A 95 -20.30 1.47 -5.00
CA ASP A 95 -19.18 1.43 -5.96
C ASP A 95 -18.61 0.02 -6.18
N ILE A 96 -19.06 -0.96 -5.40
CA ILE A 96 -18.40 -2.28 -5.30
C ILE A 96 -18.19 -3.00 -6.64
N ASP A 97 -19.12 -2.84 -7.57
CA ASP A 97 -19.10 -3.49 -8.88
C ASP A 97 -18.75 -2.55 -10.03
N THR A 98 -18.76 -1.24 -9.80
CA THR A 98 -18.75 -0.23 -10.88
C THR A 98 -17.51 0.68 -10.85
N VAL A 99 -16.95 0.96 -9.68
CA VAL A 99 -15.82 1.87 -9.54
C VAL A 99 -14.60 1.12 -9.01
N ALA A 100 -13.47 1.37 -9.66
CA ALA A 100 -12.17 0.97 -9.16
C ALA A 100 -11.36 2.22 -8.76
N ASN A 101 -11.10 2.36 -7.47
CA ASN A 101 -10.34 3.46 -6.92
C ASN A 101 -8.83 3.15 -6.95
N PRO A 102 -7.97 4.10 -7.35
CA PRO A 102 -6.54 3.86 -7.46
C PRO A 102 -5.84 3.85 -6.11
N ALA A 103 -4.75 3.09 -6.01
CA ALA A 103 -3.75 3.19 -4.94
C ALA A 103 -2.56 4.04 -5.42
N TRP A 104 -2.22 5.06 -4.65
CA TRP A 104 -1.20 6.05 -5.02
C TRP A 104 0.17 5.68 -4.41
N SER A 105 0.91 4.79 -5.08
CA SER A 105 2.17 4.23 -4.55
C SER A 105 3.38 5.15 -4.68
N ASN A 106 3.32 6.12 -5.60
CA ASN A 106 4.40 7.02 -6.00
C ASN A 106 5.68 6.30 -6.48
N PRO A 107 6.16 6.57 -7.72
CA PRO A 107 5.64 7.56 -8.67
C PRO A 107 4.39 7.11 -9.44
N TYR A 108 4.01 5.83 -9.35
CA TYR A 108 2.88 5.29 -10.09
C TYR A 108 1.63 5.15 -9.22
N ALA A 109 0.47 5.40 -9.81
CA ALA A 109 -0.81 4.96 -9.28
C ALA A 109 -1.18 3.61 -9.91
N LEU A 110 -1.81 2.74 -9.14
CA LEU A 110 -2.25 1.42 -9.57
C LEU A 110 -3.76 1.28 -9.41
N LYS A 111 -4.41 0.60 -10.36
CA LYS A 111 -5.86 0.35 -10.33
C LYS A 111 -6.18 -1.08 -10.75
N LEU A 112 -7.17 -1.67 -10.09
CA LEU A 112 -7.69 -3.01 -10.38
C LEU A 112 -9.04 -2.85 -11.11
N PRO A 113 -9.06 -2.87 -12.45
CA PRO A 113 -10.22 -2.44 -13.22
C PRO A 113 -11.41 -3.41 -13.11
N LYS A 114 -12.62 -2.83 -13.04
CA LYS A 114 -13.90 -3.55 -13.08
C LYS A 114 -14.37 -3.85 -14.50
N GLU A 115 -13.84 -3.13 -15.49
CA GLU A 115 -14.14 -3.27 -16.91
C GLU A 115 -12.86 -3.52 -17.73
N ALA A 116 -13.00 -4.07 -18.93
CA ALA A 116 -11.86 -4.35 -19.81
C ALA A 116 -11.16 -3.04 -20.27
N PRO A 117 -9.83 -3.03 -20.47
CA PRO A 117 -8.91 -4.16 -20.39
C PRO A 117 -8.60 -4.56 -18.93
N PHE A 118 -8.80 -5.84 -18.64
CA PHE A 118 -8.56 -6.43 -17.31
C PHE A 118 -7.06 -6.65 -17.05
N GLY A 119 -6.66 -6.72 -15.79
CA GLY A 119 -5.26 -6.85 -15.37
C GLY A 119 -4.90 -5.83 -14.29
N ILE A 120 -3.67 -5.35 -14.26
CA ILE A 120 -3.23 -4.28 -13.36
C ILE A 120 -2.93 -3.05 -14.20
N GLN A 121 -3.69 -1.97 -13.99
CA GLN A 121 -3.49 -0.70 -14.68
C GLN A 121 -2.52 0.17 -13.89
N ALA A 122 -1.58 0.82 -14.58
CA ALA A 122 -0.63 1.76 -14.00
C ALA A 122 -0.71 3.14 -14.67
N CYS A 123 -0.51 4.18 -13.87
CA CYS A 123 -0.57 5.58 -14.27
C CYS A 123 0.63 6.34 -13.68
N TYR A 124 1.38 7.08 -14.48
CA TYR A 124 2.30 8.10 -14.02
C TYR A 124 1.59 9.47 -13.98
N SER A 125 0.85 9.72 -12.90
CA SER A 125 -0.09 10.85 -12.83
C SER A 125 0.52 12.24 -12.91
N TYR A 126 1.84 12.35 -12.76
CA TYR A 126 2.55 13.63 -12.82
C TYR A 126 2.35 14.34 -14.16
N THR A 127 2.34 13.60 -15.28
CA THR A 127 2.16 14.16 -16.62
C THR A 127 0.75 14.68 -16.88
N TYR A 128 -0.23 14.25 -16.07
CA TYR A 128 -1.64 14.59 -16.22
C TYR A 128 -2.11 15.62 -15.19
N ARG A 129 -1.17 16.28 -14.49
CA ARG A 129 -1.52 17.27 -13.47
C ARG A 129 -2.22 18.47 -14.10
N GLN A 130 -3.38 18.81 -13.55
CA GLN A 130 -4.10 20.03 -13.88
C GLN A 130 -3.90 21.03 -12.75
N MET A 131 -3.37 22.21 -13.07
CA MET A 131 -3.18 23.28 -12.11
C MET A 131 -4.40 24.21 -12.15
N ALA A 132 -4.92 24.59 -10.99
CA ALA A 132 -5.90 25.66 -10.93
C ALA A 132 -5.28 26.99 -11.41
N GLY A 133 -6.13 27.95 -11.78
CA GLY A 133 -5.69 29.31 -12.01
C GLY A 133 -4.98 29.89 -10.78
N GLU A 134 -4.08 30.84 -11.01
CA GLU A 134 -3.36 31.54 -9.95
C GLU A 134 -4.20 32.69 -9.38
N GLU A 135 -4.16 32.85 -8.05
CA GLU A 135 -4.68 34.03 -7.35
C GLU A 135 -3.54 34.64 -6.55
N ASN A 136 -3.19 35.90 -6.83
CA ASN A 136 -2.04 36.59 -6.23
C ASN A 136 -0.70 35.84 -6.36
N GLY A 137 -0.49 35.13 -7.47
CA GLY A 137 0.74 34.36 -7.73
C GLY A 137 0.82 33.01 -7.00
N VAL A 138 -0.29 32.53 -6.44
CA VAL A 138 -0.37 31.23 -5.75
C VAL A 138 -1.41 30.34 -6.43
N VAL A 139 -1.01 29.12 -6.78
CA VAL A 139 -1.92 28.08 -7.26
C VAL A 139 -2.68 27.48 -6.07
N ARG A 140 -4.02 27.53 -6.11
CA ARG A 140 -4.87 27.08 -5.00
C ARG A 140 -4.90 25.57 -4.81
N TYR A 141 -4.95 24.83 -5.91
CA TYR A 141 -4.96 23.36 -5.90
C TYR A 141 -4.42 22.83 -7.23
N TYR A 142 -4.05 21.56 -7.21
CA TYR A 142 -3.79 20.79 -8.40
C TYR A 142 -4.52 19.46 -8.30
N LEU A 143 -4.93 18.94 -9.45
CA LEU A 143 -5.61 17.67 -9.55
C LEU A 143 -4.69 16.66 -10.23
N HIS A 144 -4.80 15.41 -9.79
CA HIS A 144 -4.27 14.26 -10.49
C HIS A 144 -5.43 13.35 -10.85
N GLU A 145 -5.61 13.13 -12.14
CA GLU A 145 -6.53 12.13 -12.65
C GLU A 145 -5.78 10.83 -12.92
N PHE A 146 -6.49 9.70 -12.79
CA PHE A 146 -5.95 8.42 -13.20
C PHE A 146 -6.16 8.23 -14.71
N HIS A 147 -5.07 8.10 -15.46
CA HIS A 147 -5.08 7.66 -16.85
C HIS A 147 -4.44 6.28 -16.94
N ASN A 148 -5.02 5.37 -17.71
CA ASN A 148 -4.39 4.07 -17.91
C ASN A 148 -3.27 4.18 -18.95
N ASP A 149 -2.03 4.32 -18.49
CA ASP A 149 -0.85 4.41 -19.36
C ASP A 149 -0.45 3.02 -19.88
N VAL A 150 -0.58 2.01 -19.01
CA VAL A 150 -0.28 0.61 -19.33
C VAL A 150 -1.12 -0.33 -18.49
N THR A 151 -1.65 -1.37 -19.15
CA THR A 151 -2.25 -2.53 -18.48
C THR A 151 -1.30 -3.72 -18.56
N LEU A 152 -0.88 -4.23 -17.40
CA LEU A 152 -0.25 -5.54 -17.29
C LEU A 152 -1.35 -6.60 -17.24
N SER A 153 -1.44 -7.43 -18.27
CA SER A 153 -2.55 -8.38 -18.46
C SER A 153 -2.06 -9.76 -18.90
N ALA A 154 -3.02 -10.67 -19.11
CA ALA A 154 -2.82 -12.00 -19.67
C ALA A 154 -3.82 -12.22 -20.81
N ASN A 155 -3.49 -13.10 -21.77
CA ASN A 155 -4.35 -13.36 -22.94
C ASN A 155 -5.73 -13.90 -22.52
N GLU A 156 -5.77 -14.64 -21.43
CA GLU A 156 -6.96 -15.23 -20.83
C GLU A 156 -7.91 -14.17 -20.25
N PHE A 157 -7.40 -12.98 -19.91
CA PHE A 157 -8.20 -11.87 -19.37
C PHE A 157 -8.87 -11.03 -20.47
N GLY A 158 -8.87 -11.48 -21.72
CA GLY A 158 -9.50 -10.75 -22.83
C GLY A 158 -11.03 -10.71 -22.78
N SER A 159 -11.66 -11.75 -22.21
CA SER A 159 -13.13 -11.89 -22.16
C SER A 159 -13.69 -12.13 -20.75
N THR A 160 -12.84 -12.45 -19.77
CA THR A 160 -13.25 -12.74 -18.39
C THR A 160 -12.40 -11.95 -17.42
N LYS A 161 -13.05 -11.26 -16.48
CA LYS A 161 -12.37 -10.52 -15.42
C LYS A 161 -11.71 -11.53 -14.47
N PRO A 162 -10.41 -11.41 -14.15
CA PRO A 162 -9.82 -12.21 -13.10
C PRO A 162 -10.34 -11.80 -11.73
N ASP A 163 -10.15 -12.66 -10.75
CA ASP A 163 -10.25 -12.24 -9.36
C ASP A 163 -8.98 -11.49 -8.97
N TYR A 164 -9.14 -10.44 -8.18
CA TYR A 164 -8.01 -9.68 -7.65
C TYR A 164 -7.91 -9.96 -6.16
N GLU A 165 -6.72 -10.23 -5.67
CA GLU A 165 -6.52 -10.54 -4.25
C GLU A 165 -5.24 -9.90 -3.71
N VAL A 166 -5.40 -9.12 -2.65
CA VAL A 166 -4.36 -8.77 -1.69
C VAL A 166 -4.15 -9.97 -0.79
N TYR A 167 -2.99 -10.59 -0.90
CA TYR A 167 -2.64 -11.82 -0.16
C TYR A 167 -1.51 -11.62 0.85
N SER A 168 -0.88 -10.45 0.85
CA SER A 168 0.12 -10.08 1.85
C SER A 168 0.26 -8.56 1.90
N PHE A 169 0.52 -8.02 3.08
CA PHE A 169 0.83 -6.61 3.26
C PHE A 169 1.78 -6.42 4.43
N GLY A 170 2.48 -5.28 4.43
CA GLY A 170 3.32 -4.83 5.51
C GLY A 170 3.21 -3.32 5.68
N GLU A 171 4.12 -2.74 6.46
CA GLU A 171 4.07 -1.30 6.74
C GLU A 171 4.24 -0.43 5.48
N LEU A 172 5.11 -0.86 4.57
CA LEU A 172 5.50 -0.08 3.39
C LEU A 172 4.84 -0.52 2.08
N GLY A 173 4.06 -1.60 2.07
CA GLY A 173 3.55 -2.14 0.81
C GLY A 173 2.49 -3.23 0.94
N VAL A 174 1.99 -3.61 -0.22
CA VAL A 174 0.93 -4.60 -0.41
C VAL A 174 1.28 -5.48 -1.61
N SER A 175 0.96 -6.76 -1.53
CA SER A 175 1.15 -7.73 -2.61
C SER A 175 -0.21 -8.15 -3.15
N VAL A 176 -0.37 -8.01 -4.47
CA VAL A 176 -1.60 -8.33 -5.19
C VAL A 176 -1.34 -9.48 -6.16
N ARG A 177 -2.35 -10.34 -6.36
CA ARG A 177 -2.37 -11.34 -7.42
C ARG A 177 -3.67 -11.24 -8.23
N THR A 178 -3.59 -11.67 -9.48
CA THR A 178 -4.73 -11.95 -10.36
C THR A 178 -4.90 -13.46 -10.43
N CYS A 179 -6.11 -13.95 -10.17
CA CYS A 179 -6.47 -15.37 -10.11
C CYS A 179 -7.42 -15.75 -11.24
#